data_AF-A0A965HTZ4-F1
#
_entry.id   AF-A0A965HTZ4-F1
#
_cell.length_a   1.000
_cell.length_b   1.000
_cell.length_c   1.000
_cell.angle_alpha   90.00
_cell.angle_beta   90.00
_cell.angle_gamma   90.00
#
_symmetry.space_group_name_H-M   'P 1'
#
loop_
_entity.id
_entity.type
_entity.pdbx_description
1 polymer ?
#
loop_
_entity_poly.entity_id
_entity_poly.type
_entity_poly.pdbx_seq_one_letter_code
_entity_poly.pdbx_strand_id
1 'polypeptide(L)'
;ANQKIGAHHINVQLADEDTLTPEAVGLAVLLMQEGKKLGLEPAVEMHRDTCTETPEKGYALADAYFKVTGELLPITWDFSHFSIVKHLHPGNYAEKLLVRPDLIQRAQMFHFRPFNGHHCQVPVTDGKGNLTPEFRDWLPFAEALLKCWLDGNRKKDREIFVCPEMGPVASGYNLSTLPNSWEDAKVARVEIDKIWKRLTR
;
A
#
# COMPACT_ATOMS: atom_id res chain seq x y z
N ALA A 1 23.18 -1.37 3.44
CA ALA A 1 22.86 -1.49 4.87
C ALA A 1 21.76 -2.52 5.12
N ASN A 2 20.60 -2.39 4.46
CA ASN A 2 19.42 -3.25 4.64
C ASN A 2 19.69 -4.76 4.47
N GLN A 3 20.46 -5.17 3.46
CA GLN A 3 20.84 -6.58 3.27
C GLN A 3 21.57 -7.17 4.50
N LYS A 4 22.42 -6.38 5.17
CA LYS A 4 23.20 -6.84 6.34
C LYS A 4 22.34 -7.14 7.57
N ILE A 5 21.12 -6.60 7.61
CA ILE A 5 20.14 -6.83 8.68
C ILE A 5 19.04 -7.83 8.27
N GLY A 6 19.20 -8.52 7.14
CA GLY A 6 18.29 -9.57 6.69
C GLY A 6 17.05 -9.09 5.92
N ALA A 7 16.99 -7.81 5.53
CA ALA A 7 15.89 -7.33 4.69
C ALA A 7 16.00 -7.95 3.28
N HIS A 8 14.88 -8.49 2.79
CA HIS A 8 14.75 -8.98 1.41
C HIS A 8 13.94 -8.02 0.54
N HIS A 9 12.80 -7.55 1.06
CA HIS A 9 11.97 -6.54 0.38
C HIS A 9 12.36 -5.13 0.80
N ILE A 10 12.43 -4.22 -0.18
CA ILE A 10 12.78 -2.81 0.05
C ILE A 10 11.67 -1.94 -0.52
N ASN A 11 10.94 -1.25 0.34
CA ASN A 11 9.99 -0.22 -0.09
C ASN A 11 10.74 1.02 -0.60
N VAL A 12 10.33 1.55 -1.75
CA VAL A 12 10.97 2.71 -2.37
C VAL A 12 9.93 3.70 -2.87
N GLN A 13 9.94 4.90 -2.30
CA GLN A 13 9.30 6.09 -2.86
C GLN A 13 10.20 6.60 -3.99
N LEU A 14 9.79 6.34 -5.24
CA LEU A 14 10.65 6.53 -6.41
C LEU A 14 10.49 7.93 -6.99
N ALA A 15 11.56 8.72 -7.00
CA ALA A 15 11.61 10.06 -7.59
C ALA A 15 10.52 11.00 -7.03
N ASP A 16 10.36 12.17 -7.64
CA ASP A 16 9.38 13.20 -7.25
C ASP A 16 8.16 13.21 -8.19
N GLU A 17 7.15 13.99 -7.83
CA GLU A 17 5.90 14.13 -8.58
C GLU A 17 6.08 14.72 -9.99
N ASP A 18 7.12 15.53 -10.21
CA ASP A 18 7.40 16.19 -11.49
C ASP A 18 8.12 15.25 -12.48
N THR A 19 8.65 14.13 -12.00
CA THR A 19 9.35 13.15 -12.82
C THR A 19 8.44 12.54 -13.89
N LEU A 20 8.82 12.68 -15.16
CA LEU A 20 8.05 12.15 -16.28
C LEU A 20 8.14 10.62 -16.36
N THR A 21 7.07 9.97 -16.86
CA THR A 21 7.02 8.50 -16.98
C THR A 21 8.23 7.88 -17.70
N PRO A 22 8.76 8.41 -18.83
CA PRO A 22 9.94 7.82 -19.46
C PRO A 22 11.18 7.81 -18.57
N GLU A 23 11.38 8.85 -17.76
CA GLU A 23 12.48 8.94 -16.80
C GLU A 23 12.26 7.98 -15.62
N ALA A 24 11.06 7.99 -15.05
CA ALA A 24 10.67 7.08 -13.96
C ALA A 24 10.84 5.59 -14.34
N VAL A 25 10.53 5.20 -15.58
CA VAL A 25 10.74 3.83 -16.07
C VAL A 25 12.22 3.47 -16.09
N GLY A 26 13.08 4.38 -16.56
CA GLY A 26 14.54 4.18 -16.54
C GLY A 26 15.06 3.96 -15.11
N LEU A 27 14.59 4.78 -14.16
CA LEU A 27 14.93 4.65 -12.74
C LEU A 27 14.42 3.33 -12.15
N ALA A 28 13.17 2.94 -12.44
CA ALA A 28 12.60 1.68 -11.97
C ALA A 28 13.38 0.47 -12.49
N VAL A 29 13.75 0.45 -13.78
CA VAL A 29 14.56 -0.63 -14.37
C VAL A 29 15.92 -0.72 -13.66
N LEU A 30 16.60 0.41 -13.47
CA LEU A 30 17.88 0.44 -12.76
C LEU A 30 17.74 -0.03 -11.31
N LEU A 31 16.71 0.42 -10.59
CA LEU A 31 16.43 0.01 -9.22
C LEU A 31 16.27 -1.51 -9.10
N MET A 32 15.47 -2.13 -9.98
CA MET A 32 15.24 -3.57 -9.95
C MET A 32 16.49 -4.36 -10.32
N GLN A 33 17.29 -3.87 -11.27
CA GLN A 33 18.57 -4.48 -11.64
C GLN A 33 19.58 -4.44 -10.49
N GLU A 34 19.72 -3.29 -9.81
CA GLU A 34 20.60 -3.16 -8.66
C GLU A 34 20.12 -3.99 -7.47
N GLY A 35 18.80 -4.02 -7.23
CA GLY A 35 18.18 -4.90 -6.23
C GLY A 35 18.57 -6.36 -6.47
N LYS A 36 18.39 -6.85 -7.70
CA LYS A 36 18.73 -8.22 -8.08
C LYS A 36 20.21 -8.56 -7.86
N LYS A 37 21.13 -7.65 -8.21
CA LYS A 37 22.58 -7.83 -7.97
C LYS A 37 22.89 -8.00 -6.48
N LEU A 38 22.09 -7.36 -5.62
CA LEU A 38 22.21 -7.41 -4.17
C LEU A 38 21.37 -8.53 -3.53
N GLY A 39 20.66 -9.35 -4.31
CA GLY A 39 19.73 -10.37 -3.76
C GLY A 39 18.54 -9.76 -3.00
N LEU A 40 18.17 -8.52 -3.33
CA LEU A 40 17.03 -7.79 -2.80
C LEU A 40 15.91 -7.74 -3.85
N GLU A 41 14.67 -7.60 -3.38
CA GLU A 41 13.51 -7.31 -4.22
C GLU A 41 12.94 -5.94 -3.82
N PRO A 42 13.42 -4.84 -4.46
CA PRO A 42 12.81 -3.54 -4.29
C PRO A 42 11.36 -3.56 -4.81
N ALA A 43 10.53 -2.72 -4.23
CA ALA A 43 9.16 -2.49 -4.66
C ALA A 43 8.88 -0.99 -4.64
N VAL A 44 8.34 -0.47 -5.75
CA VAL A 44 7.97 0.94 -5.86
C VAL A 44 6.68 1.16 -5.09
N GLU A 45 6.70 2.10 -4.15
CA GLU A 45 5.51 2.49 -3.41
C GLU A 45 4.59 3.35 -4.27
N MET A 46 3.30 3.07 -4.23
CA MET A 46 2.28 3.99 -4.70
C MET A 46 2.07 5.08 -3.65
N HIS A 47 2.71 6.24 -3.84
CA HIS A 47 2.79 7.30 -2.84
C HIS A 47 2.64 8.68 -3.49
N ARG A 48 1.88 9.57 -2.84
CA ARG A 48 1.76 10.98 -3.25
C ARG A 48 3.12 11.69 -3.13
N ASP A 49 3.36 12.78 -3.85
CA ASP A 49 4.68 13.46 -3.85
C ASP A 49 5.83 12.60 -4.44
N THR A 50 5.49 11.62 -5.28
CA THR A 50 6.46 10.81 -6.04
C THR A 50 5.99 10.65 -7.48
N CYS A 51 6.79 10.00 -8.34
CA CYS A 51 6.39 9.76 -9.73
C CYS A 51 5.17 8.84 -9.88
N THR A 52 4.61 8.34 -8.77
CA THR A 52 3.39 7.55 -8.67
C THR A 52 2.23 8.29 -7.99
N GLU A 53 2.29 9.62 -7.86
CA GLU A 53 1.37 10.40 -7.01
C GLU A 53 -0.13 10.22 -7.27
N THR A 54 -0.51 9.82 -8.49
CA THR A 54 -1.88 9.49 -8.86
C THR A 54 -1.96 8.05 -9.34
N PRO A 55 -3.15 7.40 -9.24
CA PRO A 55 -3.37 6.08 -9.83
C PRO A 55 -2.93 6.02 -11.29
N GLU A 56 -3.26 7.05 -12.08
CA GLU A 56 -2.92 7.11 -13.50
C GLU A 56 -1.40 7.13 -13.73
N LYS A 57 -0.65 7.90 -12.95
CA LYS A 57 0.82 7.93 -13.02
C LYS A 57 1.43 6.59 -12.60
N GLY A 58 0.96 6.00 -11.50
CA GLY A 58 1.38 4.68 -11.04
C GLY A 58 1.13 3.58 -12.09
N TYR A 59 -0.03 3.59 -12.75
CA TYR A 59 -0.37 2.61 -13.79
C TYR A 59 0.44 2.84 -15.06
N ALA A 60 0.64 4.10 -15.47
CA ALA A 60 1.47 4.44 -16.61
C ALA A 60 2.93 3.95 -16.41
N LEU A 61 3.48 4.09 -15.20
CA LEU A 61 4.79 3.54 -14.85
C LEU A 61 4.80 2.01 -14.96
N ALA A 62 3.81 1.33 -14.37
CA ALA A 62 3.74 -0.13 -14.39
C ALA A 62 3.62 -0.69 -15.82
N ASP A 63 2.78 -0.07 -16.66
CA ASP A 63 2.56 -0.50 -18.04
C ASP A 63 3.79 -0.24 -18.92
N ALA A 64 4.45 0.91 -18.75
CA ALA A 64 5.68 1.22 -19.46
C ALA A 64 6.85 0.33 -19.01
N TYR A 65 6.95 0.02 -17.71
CA TYR A 65 7.91 -0.95 -17.19
C TYR A 65 7.69 -2.33 -17.79
N PHE A 66 6.44 -2.82 -17.83
CA PHE A 66 6.10 -4.10 -18.44
C PHE A 66 6.46 -4.13 -19.93
N LYS A 67 6.19 -3.05 -20.67
CA LYS A 67 6.54 -2.95 -22.09
C LYS A 67 8.05 -3.09 -22.34
N VAL A 68 8.88 -2.57 -21.44
CA VAL A 68 10.36 -2.60 -21.58
C VAL A 68 10.95 -3.92 -21.09
N THR A 69 10.39 -4.52 -20.04
CA THR A 69 11.01 -5.65 -19.33
C THR A 69 10.32 -6.98 -19.55
N GLY A 70 9.03 -6.97 -19.91
CA GLY A 70 8.17 -8.15 -19.93
C GLY A 70 7.73 -8.62 -18.53
N GLU A 71 8.08 -7.90 -17.46
CA GLU A 71 7.78 -8.27 -16.08
C GLU A 71 6.83 -7.25 -15.43
N LEU A 72 5.95 -7.72 -14.54
CA LEU A 72 5.12 -6.81 -13.74
C LEU A 72 6.00 -6.05 -12.74
N LEU A 73 5.80 -4.74 -12.65
CA LEU A 73 6.51 -3.88 -11.68
C LEU A 73 6.25 -4.39 -10.25
N PRO A 74 7.31 -4.67 -9.47
CA PRO A 74 7.16 -4.93 -8.04
C PRO A 74 6.64 -3.66 -7.34
N ILE A 75 5.49 -3.78 -6.67
CA ILE A 75 4.78 -2.64 -6.06
C ILE A 75 4.53 -2.91 -4.57
N THR A 76 4.73 -1.86 -3.77
CA THR A 76 4.12 -1.72 -2.44
C THR A 76 2.91 -0.82 -2.58
N TRP A 77 1.74 -1.29 -2.15
CA TRP A 77 0.55 -0.44 -2.19
C TRP A 77 0.36 0.32 -0.89
N ASP A 78 0.18 1.63 -1.01
CA ASP A 78 -0.48 2.45 -0.02
C ASP A 78 -1.68 3.17 -0.66
N PHE A 79 -2.85 2.56 -0.53
CA PHE A 79 -4.08 3.11 -1.12
C PHE A 79 -4.56 4.39 -0.45
N SER A 80 -4.03 4.74 0.72
CA SER A 80 -4.43 5.96 1.43
C SER A 80 -4.06 7.23 0.66
N HIS A 81 -2.96 7.21 -0.09
CA HIS A 81 -2.56 8.33 -0.96
C HIS A 81 -3.55 8.55 -2.10
N PHE A 82 -4.01 7.47 -2.74
CA PHE A 82 -4.93 7.55 -3.87
C PHE A 82 -6.34 7.95 -3.47
N SER A 83 -6.79 7.49 -2.30
CA SER A 83 -8.13 7.80 -1.81
C SER A 83 -8.34 9.31 -1.62
N ILE A 84 -7.32 10.02 -1.12
CA ILE A 84 -7.34 11.48 -0.96
C ILE A 84 -7.36 12.18 -2.33
N VAL A 85 -6.46 11.79 -3.23
CA VAL A 85 -6.35 12.40 -4.58
C VAL A 85 -7.66 12.27 -5.36
N LYS A 86 -8.38 11.15 -5.17
CA LYS A 86 -9.64 10.87 -5.87
C LYS A 86 -10.89 11.29 -5.10
N HIS A 87 -10.74 11.77 -3.86
CA HIS A 87 -11.83 12.17 -2.97
C HIS A 87 -12.94 11.11 -2.86
N LEU A 88 -12.54 9.86 -2.54
CA LEU A 88 -13.44 8.70 -2.63
C LEU A 88 -14.41 8.57 -1.46
N HIS A 89 -15.56 7.95 -1.74
CA HIS A 89 -16.55 7.56 -0.73
C HIS A 89 -16.36 6.09 -0.33
N PRO A 90 -16.52 5.71 0.96
CA PRO A 90 -16.27 4.33 1.40
C PRO A 90 -17.02 3.25 0.61
N GLY A 91 -18.26 3.54 0.20
CA GLY A 91 -19.05 2.64 -0.63
C GLY A 91 -18.49 2.34 -2.03
N ASN A 92 -17.46 3.06 -2.50
CA ASN A 92 -16.85 2.83 -3.82
C ASN A 92 -15.33 2.58 -3.80
N TYR A 93 -14.71 2.42 -2.63
CA TYR A 93 -13.26 2.18 -2.53
C TYR A 93 -12.80 0.98 -3.36
N ALA A 94 -13.43 -0.19 -3.19
CA ALA A 94 -13.01 -1.38 -3.91
C ALA A 94 -13.14 -1.23 -5.43
N GLU A 95 -14.27 -0.68 -5.90
CA GLU A 95 -14.54 -0.45 -7.32
C GLU A 95 -13.51 0.49 -7.96
N LYS A 96 -13.11 1.56 -7.24
CA LYS A 96 -12.22 2.59 -7.78
C LYS A 96 -10.74 2.31 -7.58
N LEU A 97 -10.35 1.57 -6.54
CA LEU A 97 -8.96 1.35 -6.18
C LEU A 97 -8.44 -0.03 -6.57
N LEU A 98 -9.28 -1.07 -6.61
CA LEU A 98 -8.83 -2.44 -6.93
C LEU A 98 -8.91 -2.76 -8.43
N VAL A 99 -8.55 -1.79 -9.28
CA VAL A 99 -8.70 -1.87 -10.75
C VAL A 99 -7.52 -2.57 -11.44
N ARG A 100 -6.43 -2.85 -10.72
CA ARG A 100 -5.23 -3.57 -11.22
C ARG A 100 -4.98 -4.85 -10.42
N PRO A 101 -5.84 -5.88 -10.54
CA PRO A 101 -5.69 -7.13 -9.79
C PRO A 101 -4.38 -7.85 -10.09
N ASP A 102 -3.84 -7.72 -11.29
CA ASP A 102 -2.52 -8.23 -11.68
C ASP A 102 -1.38 -7.67 -10.82
N LEU A 103 -1.38 -6.34 -10.64
CA LEU A 103 -0.38 -5.65 -9.81
C LEU A 103 -0.62 -5.87 -8.31
N ILE A 104 -1.87 -5.94 -7.88
CA ILE A 104 -2.23 -6.28 -6.49
C ILE A 104 -1.73 -7.68 -6.16
N GLN A 105 -1.99 -8.67 -7.02
CA GLN A 105 -1.55 -10.05 -6.79
C GLN A 105 -0.02 -10.19 -6.90
N ARG A 106 0.66 -9.31 -7.62
CA ARG A 106 2.12 -9.24 -7.68
C ARG A 106 2.75 -8.66 -6.40
N ALA A 107 2.03 -7.83 -5.66
CA ALA A 107 2.56 -7.12 -4.50
C ALA A 107 3.18 -8.05 -3.44
N GLN A 108 4.25 -7.55 -2.80
CA GLN A 108 4.93 -8.20 -1.67
C GLN A 108 4.62 -7.51 -0.34
N MET A 109 4.18 -6.25 -0.39
CA MET A 109 3.82 -5.49 0.79
C MET A 109 2.58 -4.63 0.53
N PHE A 110 1.76 -4.51 1.56
CA PHE A 110 0.75 -3.48 1.65
C PHE A 110 0.98 -2.62 2.89
N HIS A 111 1.00 -1.32 2.66
CA HIS A 111 0.74 -0.31 3.67
C HIS A 111 -0.79 -0.23 3.86
N PHE A 112 -1.25 -0.83 4.95
CA PHE A 112 -2.65 -1.02 5.35
C PHE A 112 -3.14 0.09 6.27
N ARG A 113 -2.74 1.32 5.95
CA ARG A 113 -3.19 2.49 6.67
C ARG A 113 -4.70 2.68 6.46
N PRO A 114 -5.51 2.73 7.53
CA PRO A 114 -6.90 3.12 7.41
C PRO A 114 -7.01 4.56 6.94
N PHE A 115 -7.85 4.80 5.94
CA PHE A 115 -8.00 6.11 5.31
C PHE A 115 -9.47 6.42 5.04
N ASN A 116 -9.74 7.67 4.65
CA ASN A 116 -10.96 8.01 3.92
C ASN A 116 -10.63 8.87 2.69
N GLY A 117 -11.64 9.39 1.99
CA GLY A 117 -11.42 10.26 0.82
C GLY A 117 -10.89 11.65 1.14
N HIS A 118 -10.71 11.98 2.41
CA HIS A 118 -10.34 13.31 2.87
C HIS A 118 -9.02 13.33 3.65
N HIS A 119 -8.65 12.21 4.27
CA HIS A 119 -7.50 12.12 5.15
C HIS A 119 -6.79 10.77 5.01
N CYS A 120 -5.46 10.84 5.00
CA CYS A 120 -4.59 9.70 4.74
C CYS A 120 -4.61 8.68 5.87
N GLN A 121 -4.93 9.12 7.08
CA GLN A 121 -4.91 8.29 8.28
C GLN A 121 -6.13 8.59 9.15
N VAL A 122 -7.15 7.76 9.07
CA VAL A 122 -8.30 7.89 9.98
C VAL A 122 -7.99 7.20 11.31
N PRO A 123 -8.52 7.71 12.44
CA PRO A 123 -8.39 7.05 13.73
C PRO A 123 -9.03 5.67 13.70
N VAL A 124 -8.39 4.68 14.33
CA VAL A 124 -8.93 3.32 14.46
C VAL A 124 -9.92 3.27 15.60
N THR A 125 -9.60 3.93 16.72
CA THR A 125 -10.44 3.98 17.92
C THR A 125 -11.01 5.37 18.19
N ASP A 126 -12.07 5.46 18.97
CA ASP A 126 -12.67 6.73 19.41
C ASP A 126 -12.01 7.32 20.68
N GLY A 127 -10.88 6.74 21.12
CA GLY A 127 -10.22 7.06 22.39
C GLY A 127 -10.95 6.54 23.64
N LYS A 128 -12.12 5.89 23.49
CA LYS A 128 -12.91 5.27 24.57
C LYS A 128 -12.96 3.76 24.46
N GLY A 129 -12.21 3.18 23.53
CA GLY A 129 -12.10 1.74 23.32
C GLY A 129 -13.06 1.17 22.26
N ASN A 130 -13.85 2.00 21.58
CA ASN A 130 -14.65 1.56 20.44
C ASN A 130 -13.91 1.83 19.13
N LEU A 131 -14.21 1.04 18.09
CA LEU A 131 -13.81 1.40 16.73
C LEU A 131 -14.52 2.68 16.29
N THR A 132 -13.89 3.47 15.45
CA THR A 132 -14.52 4.64 14.80
C THR A 132 -15.45 4.23 13.67
N PRO A 133 -16.42 5.07 13.26
CA PRO A 133 -17.18 4.87 12.03
C PRO A 133 -16.28 4.77 10.80
N GLU A 134 -15.28 5.65 10.68
CA GLU A 134 -14.38 5.71 9.52
C GLU A 134 -13.56 4.42 9.37
N PHE A 135 -13.06 3.87 10.48
CA PHE A 135 -12.36 2.60 10.44
C PHE A 135 -13.30 1.45 10.04
N ARG A 136 -14.54 1.43 10.53
CA ARG A 136 -15.54 0.43 10.12
C ARG A 136 -15.88 0.53 8.63
N ASP A 137 -15.99 1.74 8.11
CA ASP A 137 -16.25 2.01 6.69
C ASP A 137 -15.09 1.56 5.79
N TRP A 138 -13.86 1.56 6.32
CA TRP A 138 -12.67 1.10 5.61
C TRP A 138 -12.50 -0.44 5.61
N LEU A 139 -12.98 -1.15 6.65
CA LEU A 139 -12.81 -2.61 6.77
C LEU A 139 -13.28 -3.43 5.54
N PRO A 140 -14.42 -3.13 4.89
CA PRO A 140 -14.82 -3.82 3.66
C PRO A 140 -13.80 -3.70 2.52
N PHE A 141 -13.14 -2.55 2.39
CA PHE A 141 -12.07 -2.36 1.42
C PHE A 141 -10.85 -3.22 1.76
N ALA A 142 -10.43 -3.23 3.02
CA ALA A 142 -9.31 -4.06 3.48
C ALA A 142 -9.55 -5.56 3.21
N GLU A 143 -10.78 -6.03 3.44
CA GLU A 143 -11.20 -7.40 3.12
C GLU A 143 -11.18 -7.67 1.61
N ALA A 144 -11.70 -6.75 0.79
CA ALA A 144 -11.68 -6.88 -0.67
C ALA A 144 -10.24 -6.93 -1.22
N LEU A 145 -9.33 -6.12 -0.69
CA LEU A 145 -7.93 -6.09 -1.09
C LEU A 145 -7.21 -7.40 -0.75
N LEU A 146 -7.35 -7.89 0.48
CA LEU A 146 -6.77 -9.18 0.88
C LEU A 146 -7.35 -10.34 0.07
N LYS A 147 -8.66 -10.30 -0.20
CA LYS A 147 -9.31 -11.29 -1.08
C LYS A 147 -8.72 -11.25 -2.49
N CYS A 148 -8.55 -10.07 -3.08
CA CYS A 148 -7.97 -9.90 -4.41
C CYS A 148 -6.56 -10.50 -4.50
N TRP A 149 -5.71 -10.25 -3.48
CA TRP A 149 -4.38 -10.83 -3.40
C TRP A 149 -4.44 -12.36 -3.28
N LEU A 150 -5.31 -12.88 -2.41
CA LEU A 150 -5.50 -14.32 -2.21
C LEU A 150 -6.02 -15.02 -3.47
N ASP A 151 -6.91 -14.41 -4.24
CA ASP A 151 -7.44 -15.00 -5.48
C ASP A 151 -6.31 -15.38 -6.46
N GLY A 152 -5.21 -14.60 -6.49
CA GLY A 152 -4.02 -14.88 -7.30
C GLY A 152 -2.94 -15.75 -6.65
N ASN A 153 -2.97 -15.90 -5.31
CA ASN A 153 -1.84 -16.44 -4.53
C ASN A 153 -2.20 -17.59 -3.58
N ARG A 154 -3.48 -17.95 -3.38
CA ARG A 154 -3.91 -18.98 -2.40
C ARG A 154 -3.20 -20.34 -2.55
N LYS A 155 -2.75 -20.69 -3.75
CA LYS A 155 -2.06 -21.96 -4.07
C LYS A 155 -0.59 -21.77 -4.43
N LYS A 156 -0.06 -20.54 -4.30
CA LYS A 156 1.32 -20.19 -4.59
C LYS A 156 1.94 -19.88 -3.25
N ASP A 157 2.81 -20.75 -2.77
CA ASP A 157 3.52 -20.61 -1.48
C ASP A 157 4.25 -19.25 -1.42
N ARG A 158 3.51 -18.22 -1.04
CA ARG A 158 3.88 -16.80 -1.12
C ARG A 158 3.38 -16.14 0.14
N GLU A 159 4.16 -15.18 0.57
CA GLU A 159 3.90 -14.36 1.73
C GLU A 159 3.54 -12.93 1.29
N ILE A 160 2.76 -12.23 2.10
CA ILE A 160 2.49 -10.81 1.95
C ILE A 160 2.77 -10.13 3.28
N PHE A 161 3.53 -9.04 3.25
CA PHE A 161 3.76 -8.21 4.42
C PHE A 161 2.67 -7.14 4.53
N VAL A 162 2.04 -7.03 5.69
CA VAL A 162 0.98 -6.05 5.94
C VAL A 162 1.41 -5.13 7.09
N CYS A 163 1.62 -3.86 6.78
CA CYS A 163 2.00 -2.83 7.74
C CYS A 163 0.81 -1.87 7.95
N PRO A 164 0.19 -1.80 9.14
CA PRO A 164 -0.91 -0.83 9.39
C PRO A 164 -0.50 0.64 9.23
N GLU A 165 0.81 0.92 9.24
CA GLU A 165 1.42 2.21 8.95
C GLU A 165 0.78 3.45 9.61
N MET A 166 0.41 3.30 10.88
CA MET A 166 -0.12 4.38 11.72
C MET A 166 1.01 5.33 12.15
N GLY A 167 1.23 6.39 11.38
CA GLY A 167 2.23 7.41 11.67
C GLY A 167 1.85 8.26 12.89
N PRO A 168 2.83 8.81 13.63
CA PRO A 168 2.58 9.71 14.77
C PRO A 168 2.22 11.14 14.33
N VAL A 169 1.92 12.02 15.29
CA VAL A 169 1.62 13.44 15.01
C VAL A 169 2.86 14.20 14.50
N ALA A 170 4.05 13.90 15.02
CA ALA A 170 5.26 14.68 14.74
C ALA A 170 5.84 14.48 13.33
N SER A 171 5.57 13.35 12.69
CA SER A 171 6.23 12.95 11.43
C SER A 171 5.35 12.08 10.54
N GLY A 172 4.04 12.05 10.80
CA GLY A 172 3.08 11.23 10.08
C GLY A 172 1.78 11.98 9.85
N TYR A 173 0.73 11.23 9.55
CA TYR A 173 -0.58 11.80 9.20
C TYR A 173 -1.54 11.90 10.39
N ASN A 174 -1.08 11.65 11.61
CA ASN A 174 -1.94 11.77 12.78
C ASN A 174 -2.19 13.25 13.12
N LEU A 175 -3.38 13.56 13.61
CA LEU A 175 -3.69 14.90 14.12
C LEU A 175 -3.62 14.90 15.64
N SER A 176 -3.34 16.08 16.23
CA SER A 176 -3.22 16.24 17.69
C SER A 176 -4.49 15.87 18.47
N THR A 177 -5.63 15.82 17.80
CA THR A 177 -6.94 15.46 18.36
C THR A 177 -7.27 13.98 18.20
N LEU A 178 -6.51 13.23 17.40
CA LEU A 178 -6.72 11.80 17.20
C LEU A 178 -6.05 11.00 18.33
N PRO A 179 -6.49 9.75 18.56
CA PRO A 179 -5.86 8.87 19.52
C PRO A 179 -4.37 8.62 19.23
N ASN A 180 -3.72 7.99 20.20
CA ASN A 180 -2.35 7.55 20.04
C ASN A 180 -2.24 6.52 18.89
N SER A 181 -1.42 6.84 17.89
CA SER A 181 -1.28 6.03 16.68
C SER A 181 -0.73 4.62 16.93
N TRP A 182 0.10 4.44 17.97
CA TRP A 182 0.63 3.13 18.33
C TRP A 182 -0.44 2.22 18.93
N GLU A 183 -1.29 2.76 19.81
CA GLU A 183 -2.43 2.00 20.34
C GLU A 183 -3.42 1.64 19.22
N ASP A 184 -3.70 2.58 18.31
CA ASP A 184 -4.52 2.32 17.14
C ASP A 184 -3.91 1.24 16.22
N ALA A 185 -2.58 1.23 16.02
CA ALA A 185 -1.91 0.20 15.22
C ALA A 185 -2.11 -1.21 15.78
N LYS A 186 -2.09 -1.36 17.12
CA LYS A 186 -2.35 -2.65 17.78
C LYS A 186 -3.78 -3.11 17.52
N VAL A 187 -4.75 -2.21 17.61
CA VAL A 187 -6.16 -2.53 17.37
C VAL A 187 -6.39 -2.85 15.89
N ALA A 188 -5.85 -2.05 14.97
CA ALA A 188 -5.94 -2.31 13.53
C ALA A 188 -5.39 -3.69 13.16
N ARG A 189 -4.22 -4.07 13.70
CA ARG A 189 -3.65 -5.42 13.51
C ARG A 189 -4.64 -6.51 13.87
N VAL A 190 -5.35 -6.39 14.99
CA VAL A 190 -6.32 -7.42 15.44
C VAL A 190 -7.48 -7.54 14.45
N GLU A 191 -8.00 -6.42 13.95
CA GLU A 191 -9.12 -6.44 12.99
C GLU A 191 -8.69 -6.96 11.60
N ILE A 192 -7.48 -6.62 11.16
CA ILE A 192 -6.88 -7.17 9.93
C ILE A 192 -6.65 -8.68 10.05
N ASP A 193 -6.14 -9.17 11.18
CA ASP A 193 -5.95 -10.60 11.44
C ASP A 193 -7.29 -11.36 11.45
N LYS A 194 -8.36 -10.76 11.96
CA LYS A 194 -9.72 -11.34 11.87
C LYS A 194 -10.18 -11.48 10.42
N ILE A 195 -9.95 -10.46 9.57
CA ILE A 195 -10.24 -10.53 8.14
C ILE A 195 -9.45 -11.67 7.50
N TRP A 196 -8.14 -11.71 7.71
CA TRP A 196 -7.26 -12.74 7.16
C TRP A 196 -7.75 -14.14 7.51
N LYS A 197 -8.00 -14.40 8.80
CA LYS A 197 -8.53 -15.69 9.28
C LYS A 197 -9.87 -16.07 8.67
N ARG A 198 -10.75 -15.11 8.33
CA ARG A 198 -11.99 -15.44 7.62
C ARG A 198 -11.73 -15.88 6.19
N LEU A 199 -10.81 -15.21 5.50
CA LEU A 199 -10.51 -15.46 4.09
C LEU A 199 -9.66 -16.71 3.84
N THR A 200 -8.89 -17.16 4.83
CA THR A 200 -7.99 -18.32 4.73
C THR A 200 -8.50 -19.58 5.43
N ARG A 201 -9.66 -19.53 6.09
CA ARG A 201 -10.41 -20.72 6.48
C ARG A 201 -10.95 -21.42 5.23
#